data_AF-A0ABD3G4X4-F1
#
_entry.id   AF-A0ABD3G4X4-F1
#
_cell.length_a   1.000
_cell.length_b   1.000
_cell.length_c   1.000
_cell.angle_alpha   90.00
_cell.angle_beta   90.00
_cell.angle_gamma   90.00
#
_symmetry.space_group_name_H-M   'P 1'
#
loop_
_entity.id
_entity.type
_entity.pdbx_description
1 polymer ?
#
loop_
_entity_poly.entity_id
_entity_poly.type
_entity_poly.pdbx_seq_one_letter_code
_entity_poly.pdbx_strand_id
1 'polypeptide(L)'
;MSDPEICASIRIQARLLFTAAESIRGLHFLRLYLGEQNAPEPLDEQQKEYQEAQRDDPFQANQFLITLSLYKVAADDPNLPTLGSAIAFTPTKLRLYRNCCEVDAKLQDIVTVAPP
;
A
#
# COMPACT_ATOMS: atom_id res chain seq x y z
N MET A 1 19.78 0.29 -4.29
CA MET A 1 19.32 0.71 -2.94
C MET A 1 18.72 2.09 -3.11
N SER A 2 17.58 2.37 -2.49
CA SER A 2 16.95 3.70 -2.50
C SER A 2 17.78 4.63 -1.62
N ASP A 3 18.07 5.84 -2.08
CA ASP A 3 18.81 6.83 -1.29
C ASP A 3 17.95 7.30 -0.10
N PRO A 4 18.45 7.24 1.15
CA PRO A 4 17.73 7.69 2.32
C PRO A 4 17.27 9.15 2.26
N GLU A 5 18.08 10.05 1.68
CA GLU A 5 17.74 11.47 1.56
C GLU A 5 16.58 11.66 0.57
N ILE A 6 16.59 10.91 -0.54
CA ILE A 6 15.48 10.90 -1.49
C ILE A 6 14.22 10.39 -0.80
N CYS A 7 14.29 9.30 -0.06
CA CYS A 7 13.13 8.74 0.63
C CYS A 7 12.54 9.71 1.66
N ALA A 8 13.39 10.40 2.43
CA ALA A 8 12.97 11.42 3.40
C ALA A 8 12.31 12.65 2.74
N SER A 9 12.64 12.95 1.49
CA SER A 9 12.02 14.04 0.71
C SER A 9 10.66 13.70 0.10
N ILE A 10 10.27 12.41 0.10
CA ILE A 10 9.04 11.93 -0.52
C ILE A 10 7.93 11.83 0.51
N ARG A 11 6.75 12.32 0.13
CA ARG A 11 5.50 12.05 0.82
C ARG A 11 4.48 11.51 -0.17
N ILE A 12 4.08 10.26 0.02
CA ILE A 12 3.05 9.61 -0.80
C ILE A 12 1.70 9.88 -0.15
N GLN A 13 0.69 10.21 -0.95
CA GLN A 13 -0.71 10.19 -0.55
C GLN A 13 -1.48 9.25 -1.47
N ALA A 14 -2.31 8.38 -0.92
CA ALA A 14 -3.02 7.36 -1.68
C ALA A 14 -4.26 6.87 -0.93
N ARG A 15 -5.23 6.28 -1.63
CA ARG A 15 -6.41 5.64 -1.03
C ARG A 15 -6.07 4.20 -0.64
N LEU A 16 -6.34 3.82 0.61
CA LEU A 16 -6.17 2.43 1.06
C LEU A 16 -7.32 1.57 0.53
N LEU A 17 -7.04 0.63 -0.37
CA LEU A 17 -8.09 -0.22 -0.97
C LEU A 17 -8.31 -1.49 -0.14
N PHE A 18 -7.27 -2.29 0.07
CA PHE A 18 -7.36 -3.53 0.85
C PHE A 18 -5.99 -3.91 1.41
N THR A 19 -6.00 -4.88 2.32
CA THR A 19 -4.79 -5.43 2.94
C THR A 19 -4.69 -6.94 2.72
N ALA A 20 -3.46 -7.45 2.72
CA ALA A 20 -3.20 -8.89 2.69
C ALA A 20 -2.02 -9.22 3.61
N ALA A 21 -2.18 -10.24 4.45
CA ALA A 21 -1.07 -10.77 5.21
C ALA A 21 -0.24 -11.69 4.30
N GLU A 22 1.05 -11.40 4.16
CA GLU A 22 1.97 -12.13 3.29
C GLU A 22 3.17 -12.67 4.07
N SER A 23 3.73 -13.77 3.56
CA SER A 23 4.91 -14.40 4.12
C SER A 23 5.89 -14.77 3.01
N ILE A 24 7.03 -14.09 2.95
CA ILE A 24 8.08 -14.38 1.95
C ILE A 24 9.33 -14.83 2.68
N ARG A 25 9.78 -16.06 2.42
CA ARG A 25 11.03 -16.63 2.97
C ARG A 25 11.11 -16.51 4.50
N GLY A 26 9.99 -16.71 5.20
CA GLY A 26 9.90 -16.63 6.66
C GLY A 26 9.76 -15.21 7.24
N LEU A 27 9.72 -14.17 6.40
CA LEU A 27 9.39 -12.81 6.81
C LEU A 27 7.88 -12.58 6.68
N HIS A 28 7.25 -12.20 7.78
CA HIS A 28 5.84 -11.80 7.82
C HIS A 28 5.72 -10.28 7.67
N PHE A 29 4.85 -9.85 6.77
CA PHE A 29 4.51 -8.45 6.60
C PHE A 29 3.06 -8.32 6.18
N LEU A 30 2.46 -7.18 6.55
CA LEU A 30 1.15 -6.79 6.06
C LEU A 30 1.34 -5.95 4.80
N ARG A 31 0.72 -6.38 3.71
CA ARG A 31 0.67 -5.65 2.45
C ARG A 31 -0.55 -4.74 2.45
N LEU A 32 -0.35 -3.47 2.16
CA LEU A 32 -1.40 -2.50 1.87
C LEU A 32 -1.38 -2.24 0.36
N TYR A 33 -2.54 -2.36 -0.28
CA TYR A 33 -2.73 -2.03 -1.68
C TYR A 33 -3.40 -0.68 -1.78
N LEU A 34 -2.70 0.25 -2.43
CA LEU A 34 -3.10 1.65 -2.48
C LEU A 34 -3.41 2.06 -3.92
N GLY A 35 -4.58 2.67 -4.09
CA GLY A 35 -5.03 3.28 -5.32
C GLY A 35 -4.81 4.79 -5.32
N GLU A 36 -5.22 5.43 -6.41
CA GLU A 36 -5.23 6.90 -6.48
C GLU A 36 -6.17 7.48 -5.41
N GLN A 37 -5.76 8.59 -4.79
CA GLN A 37 -6.45 9.17 -3.65
C GLN A 37 -7.86 9.67 -3.99
N ASN A 38 -8.02 10.28 -5.17
CA ASN A 38 -9.23 10.95 -5.61
C ASN A 38 -9.96 10.18 -6.73
N ALA A 39 -9.71 8.88 -6.83
CA ALA A 39 -10.31 8.01 -7.84
C ALA A 39 -11.84 8.15 -7.77
N PRO A 40 -12.51 8.49 -8.88
CA PRO A 40 -13.94 8.75 -8.90
C PRO A 40 -14.78 7.49 -8.65
N GLU A 41 -14.21 6.31 -8.89
CA GLU A 41 -14.86 5.03 -8.68
C GLU A 41 -15.12 4.79 -7.18
N PRO A 42 -16.28 4.23 -6.81
CA PRO A 42 -16.56 3.77 -5.46
C PRO A 42 -15.52 2.77 -4.95
N LEU A 43 -15.30 2.74 -3.63
CA LEU A 43 -14.32 1.85 -3.00
C LEU A 43 -14.59 0.37 -3.30
N ASP A 44 -15.85 -0.05 -3.24
CA ASP A 44 -16.27 -1.43 -3.47
C ASP A 44 -16.02 -1.88 -4.91
N GLU A 45 -16.23 -0.99 -5.89
CA GLU A 45 -15.93 -1.26 -7.29
C GLU A 45 -14.41 -1.43 -7.50
N GLN A 46 -13.60 -0.51 -6.97
CA GLN A 46 -12.14 -0.62 -7.04
C GLN A 46 -11.62 -1.88 -6.34
N GLN A 47 -12.12 -2.19 -5.14
CA GLN A 47 -11.73 -3.39 -4.40
C GLN A 47 -12.04 -4.65 -5.20
N LYS A 48 -13.25 -4.74 -5.77
CA LYS A 48 -13.65 -5.90 -6.57
C LYS A 48 -12.73 -6.07 -7.77
N GLU A 49 -12.55 -5.03 -8.58
CA GLU A 49 -11.74 -5.09 -9.80
C GLU A 49 -10.28 -5.46 -9.50
N TYR A 50 -9.66 -4.77 -8.55
CA TYR A 50 -8.26 -5.05 -8.23
C TYR A 50 -8.07 -6.39 -7.53
N GLN A 51 -8.99 -6.84 -6.67
CA GLN A 51 -8.87 -8.16 -6.06
C GLN A 51 -9.10 -9.29 -7.06
N GLU A 52 -9.99 -9.12 -8.05
CA GLU A 52 -10.12 -10.04 -9.18
C GLU A 52 -8.84 -10.08 -10.01
N ALA A 53 -8.28 -8.91 -10.36
CA ALA A 53 -7.02 -8.80 -11.09
C ALA A 53 -5.83 -9.42 -10.32
N GLN A 54 -5.76 -9.25 -9.00
CA GLN A 54 -4.72 -9.89 -8.16
C GLN A 54 -4.78 -11.42 -8.19
N ARG A 55 -5.97 -12.01 -8.35
CA ARG A 55 -6.13 -13.47 -8.46
C ARG A 55 -5.71 -14.01 -9.82
N ASP A 56 -5.86 -13.21 -10.87
CA ASP A 56 -5.50 -13.59 -12.24
C ASP A 56 -3.99 -13.42 -12.51
N ASP A 57 -3.49 -12.18 -12.41
CA ASP A 57 -2.06 -11.87 -12.49
C ASP A 57 -1.68 -10.74 -11.51
N PRO A 58 -1.07 -11.07 -10.35
CA PRO A 58 -0.69 -10.06 -9.37
C PRO A 58 0.40 -9.11 -9.89
N PHE A 59 1.27 -9.54 -10.82
CA PHE A 59 2.29 -8.65 -11.38
C PHE A 59 1.69 -7.64 -12.35
N GLN A 60 0.64 -8.02 -13.09
CA GLN A 60 -0.08 -7.08 -13.94
C GLN A 60 -0.90 -6.10 -13.09
N ALA A 61 -1.64 -6.60 -12.10
CA ALA A 61 -2.46 -5.77 -11.21
C ALA A 61 -1.62 -4.73 -10.44
N ASN A 62 -0.45 -5.13 -9.93
CA ASN A 62 0.44 -4.25 -9.17
C ASN A 62 1.09 -3.13 -9.98
N GLN A 63 0.98 -3.12 -11.32
CA GLN A 63 1.44 -1.98 -12.13
C GLN A 63 0.53 -0.75 -11.95
N PHE A 64 -0.71 -0.96 -11.50
CA PHE A 64 -1.70 0.09 -11.28
C PHE A 64 -1.84 0.49 -9.80
N LEU A 65 -1.10 -0.16 -8.91
CA LEU A 65 -1.20 0.02 -7.47
C LEU A 65 0.15 0.40 -6.87
N ILE A 66 0.11 1.12 -5.75
CA ILE A 66 1.26 1.21 -4.85
C ILE A 66 1.12 0.08 -3.82
N THR A 67 2.14 -0.77 -3.75
CA THR A 67 2.21 -1.88 -2.80
C THR A 67 3.08 -1.49 -1.61
N LEU A 68 2.46 -1.28 -0.47
CA LEU A 68 3.14 -0.86 0.76
C LEU A 68 3.32 -2.07 1.71
N SER A 69 4.55 -2.41 2.07
CA SER A 69 4.87 -3.44 3.06
C SER A 69 5.06 -2.83 4.45
N LEU A 70 4.36 -3.38 5.45
CA LEU A 70 4.56 -3.11 6.86
C LEU A 70 5.09 -4.38 7.56
N TYR A 71 6.33 -4.32 8.02
CA TYR A 71 6.96 -5.47 8.68
C TYR A 71 6.44 -5.65 10.11
N LYS A 72 6.16 -6.90 10.49
CA LYS A 72 5.72 -7.28 11.85
C LYS A 72 4.45 -6.55 12.35
N VAL A 73 3.56 -6.18 11.44
CA VAL A 73 2.25 -5.61 11.75
C VAL A 73 1.19 -6.68 11.53
N ALA A 74 0.29 -6.86 12.50
CA ALA A 74 -0.83 -7.78 12.39
C ALA A 74 -1.98 -7.14 11.59
N ALA A 75 -2.79 -7.96 10.91
CA ALA A 75 -3.89 -7.47 10.08
C ALA A 75 -5.03 -6.82 10.90
N ASP A 76 -5.10 -7.11 12.20
CA ASP A 76 -6.06 -6.59 13.17
C ASP A 76 -5.45 -5.52 14.09
N ASP A 77 -4.27 -4.99 13.76
CA ASP A 77 -3.64 -3.91 14.53
C ASP A 77 -4.57 -2.68 14.58
N PRO A 78 -4.94 -2.18 15.78
CA PRO A 78 -5.91 -1.10 15.92
C PRO A 78 -5.42 0.25 15.37
N ASN A 79 -4.13 0.39 15.08
CA ASN A 79 -3.57 1.61 14.50
C ASN A 79 -3.60 1.60 12.97
N LEU A 80 -4.10 0.54 12.34
CA LEU A 80 -4.26 0.51 10.89
C LEU A 80 -5.33 1.52 10.43
N PRO A 81 -5.09 2.25 9.34
CA PRO A 81 -6.10 3.09 8.73
C PRO A 81 -7.30 2.26 8.25
N THR A 82 -8.49 2.86 8.32
CA THR A 82 -9.71 2.25 7.77
C THR A 82 -9.63 2.16 6.25
N LEU A 83 -10.09 1.04 5.68
CA LEU A 83 -10.22 0.89 4.22
C LEU A 83 -11.04 2.04 3.62
N GLY A 84 -10.61 2.54 2.47
CA GLY A 84 -11.15 3.73 1.80
C GLY A 84 -10.53 5.05 2.23
N SER A 85 -9.88 5.10 3.40
CA SER A 85 -9.25 6.34 3.86
C SER A 85 -8.11 6.77 2.93
N ALA A 86 -7.98 8.07 2.72
CA ALA A 86 -6.78 8.65 2.13
C ALA A 86 -5.69 8.69 3.20
N ILE A 87 -4.55 8.06 2.93
CA ILE A 87 -3.41 8.00 3.85
C ILE A 87 -2.23 8.74 3.26
N ALA A 88 -1.36 9.28 4.13
CA ALA A 88 -0.08 9.82 3.75
C ALA A 88 1.04 9.21 4.58
N PHE A 89 2.20 8.99 3.96
CA PHE A 89 3.36 8.43 4.62
C PHE A 89 4.66 8.78 3.90
N THR A 90 5.77 8.66 4.61
CA THR A 90 7.12 8.77 4.05
C THR A 90 7.69 7.36 3.88
N PRO A 91 8.15 6.99 2.67
CA PRO A 91 8.74 5.67 2.46
C PRO A 91 10.06 5.56 3.21
N THR A 92 10.30 4.40 3.83
CA THR A 92 11.65 4.00 4.28
C THR A 92 12.47 3.41 3.13
N LYS A 93 11.76 2.94 2.10
CA LYS A 93 12.34 2.37 0.89
C LYS A 93 11.32 2.46 -0.23
N LEU A 94 11.78 2.82 -1.42
CA LEU A 94 10.95 2.88 -2.63
C LEU A 94 11.65 2.15 -3.77
N ARG A 95 10.93 1.29 -4.48
CA ARG A 95 11.46 0.47 -5.57
C ARG A 95 10.45 0.39 -6.72
N LEU A 96 10.98 0.39 -7.93
CA LEU A 96 10.25 -0.04 -9.11
C LEU A 96 10.74 -1.44 -9.48
N TYR A 97 9.86 -2.43 -9.39
CA TYR A 97 10.17 -3.82 -9.73
C TYR A 97 9.10 -4.34 -10.67
N ARG A 98 9.48 -4.81 -11.87
CA ARG A 98 8.54 -5.24 -12.91
C ARG A 98 7.40 -4.24 -13.15
N ASN A 99 7.75 -2.95 -13.24
CA ASN A 99 6.81 -1.82 -13.36
C ASN A 99 5.83 -1.63 -12.18
N CYS A 100 6.01 -2.36 -11.08
CA CYS A 100 5.22 -2.20 -9.86
C CYS A 100 5.92 -1.22 -8.92
N CYS A 101 5.14 -0.35 -8.26
CA CYS A 101 5.64 0.53 -7.21
C CYS A 101 5.60 -0.22 -5.86
N GLU A 102 6.76 -0.63 -5.38
CA GLU A 102 6.93 -1.33 -4.10
C GLU A 102 7.56 -0.38 -3.07
N VAL A 103 6.90 -0.26 -1.92
CA VAL A 103 7.27 0.68 -0.89
C VAL A 103 7.30 0.00 0.46
N ASP A 104 8.27 0.33 1.30
CA ASP A 104 8.28 -0.07 2.72
C ASP A 104 8.10 1.19 3.59
N ALA A 105 7.28 1.10 4.64
CA ALA A 105 7.18 2.16 5.65
C ALA A 105 6.95 1.55 7.04
N LYS A 106 6.95 2.40 8.07
CA LYS A 106 6.53 2.00 9.42
C LYS A 106 5.09 2.47 9.65
N LEU A 107 4.29 1.67 10.36
CA LEU A 107 2.90 2.01 10.66
C LEU A 107 2.76 3.37 11.36
N GLN A 108 3.64 3.66 12.32
CA GLN A 108 3.67 4.95 13.03
C GLN A 108 3.89 6.18 12.15
N ASP A 109 4.41 6.01 10.94
CA ASP A 109 4.69 7.11 10.00
C ASP A 109 3.53 7.30 9.00
N ILE A 110 2.47 6.48 9.10
CA ILE A 110 1.24 6.60 8.32
C ILE A 110 0.26 7.50 9.07
N VAL A 111 -0.26 8.50 8.36
CA VAL A 111 -1.33 9.37 8.86
C VAL A 111 -2.55 9.29 7.95
N THR A 112 -3.73 9.32 8.55
CA THR A 112 -4.98 9.46 7.80
C THR A 112 -5.19 10.93 7.45
N VAL A 113 -5.30 11.23 6.15
CA VAL A 113 -5.51 12.59 5.61
C VAL A 113 -7.00 12.86 5.40
N ALA A 114 -7.75 11.85 4.96
CA ALA A 114 -9.20 11.92 4.83
C ALA A 114 -9.84 10.58 5.20
N PRO A 115 -11.02 10.59 5.85
CA PRO A 115 -11.79 9.38 6.10
C PRO A 115 -12.29 8.74 4.77
N PRO A 116 -12.84 7.52 4.81
CA PRO A 116 -13.37 6.81 3.64
C PRO A 116 -14.46 7.57 2.90
#